data_AF-A0A820KDM7-F1
#
_entry.id   AF-A0A820KDM7-F1
#
_cell.length_a   1.000
_cell.length_b   1.000
_cell.length_c   1.000
_cell.angle_alpha   90.00
_cell.angle_beta   90.00
_cell.angle_gamma   90.00
#
_symmetry.space_group_name_H-M   'P 1'
#
loop_
_entity.id
_entity.type
_entity.pdbx_description
1 polymer ?
#
loop_
_entity_poly.entity_id
_entity_poly.type
_entity_poly.pdbx_seq_one_letter_code
_entity_poly.pdbx_strand_id
1 'polypeptide(L)'
;VIGPILVGEIEKFVRATNRTDDVTCLKISHVGGHKFAGNVIIYPSGVWYGRVLTCHIPLIINAYASSSSDLKDKLKPLLRGHLQTVS
;
A
#
# COMPACT_ATOMS: atom_id res chain seq x y z
N VAL A 1 9.01 -14.39 -5.09
CA VAL A 1 7.85 -13.88 -4.31
C VAL A 1 8.11 -12.39 -4.02
N ILE A 2 7.20 -11.48 -4.39
CA ILE A 2 7.38 -10.01 -4.29
C ILE A 2 7.17 -9.46 -2.87
N GLY A 3 6.40 -10.15 -2.03
CA GLY A 3 6.01 -9.68 -0.69
C GLY A 3 7.17 -9.20 0.19
N PRO A 4 8.21 -10.02 0.45
CA PRO A 4 9.34 -9.62 1.29
C PRO A 4 10.08 -8.38 0.78
N ILE A 5 10.16 -8.20 -0.55
CA ILE A 5 10.83 -7.04 -1.17
C ILE A 5 10.03 -5.76 -0.89
N LEU A 6 8.70 -5.81 -1.03
CA LEU A 6 7.84 -4.67 -0.72
C LEU A 6 7.90 -4.31 0.77
N VAL A 7 7.88 -5.31 1.66
CA VAL A 7 8.00 -5.08 3.11
C VAL A 7 9.32 -4.38 3.43
N GLY A 8 10.43 -4.88 2.89
CA GLY A 8 11.74 -4.25 3.09
C GLY A 8 11.77 -2.79 2.64
N GLU A 9 11.18 -2.48 1.48
CA GLU A 9 11.12 -1.10 0.99
C GLU A 9 10.18 -0.22 1.83
N ILE A 10 9.04 -0.72 2.27
CA ILE A 10 8.12 0.00 3.17
C ILE A 10 8.85 0.35 4.47
N GLU A 11 9.43 -0.65 5.13
CA GLU A 11 10.12 -0.43 6.39
C GLU A 11 11.31 0.53 6.24
N LYS A 12 12.07 0.41 5.14
CA LYS A 12 13.17 1.34 4.84
C LYS A 12 12.66 2.77 4.66
N PHE A 13 11.60 2.96 3.87
CA PHE A 13 11.04 4.29 3.60
C PHE A 13 10.43 4.93 4.86
N VAL A 14 9.68 4.15 5.66
CA VAL A 14 9.07 4.61 6.91
C VAL A 14 10.15 5.07 7.90
N ARG A 15 11.24 4.30 8.06
CA ARG A 15 12.38 4.70 8.90
C ARG A 15 13.07 5.95 8.36
N ALA A 16 13.36 6.00 7.06
CA ALA A 16 14.06 7.12 6.43
C ALA A 16 13.27 8.44 6.49
N THR A 17 11.94 8.37 6.59
CA THR A 17 11.05 9.55 6.66
C THR A 17 10.52 9.83 8.06
N ASN A 18 11.00 9.11 9.08
CA ASN A 18 10.57 9.22 10.48
C ASN A 18 9.03 9.12 10.65
N ARG A 19 8.39 8.17 9.95
CA ARG A 19 6.94 7.94 9.98
C ARG A 19 6.55 6.68 10.75
N THR A 20 7.42 6.23 11.65
CA THR A 20 7.20 5.01 12.44
C THR A 20 5.97 5.10 13.35
N ASP A 21 5.57 6.32 13.71
CA ASP A 21 4.38 6.57 14.53
C ASP A 21 3.08 6.56 13.70
N ASP A 22 3.17 6.85 12.40
CA ASP A 22 2.02 6.99 11.50
C ASP A 22 1.72 5.70 10.70
N VAL A 23 2.75 4.90 10.45
CA VAL A 23 2.68 3.78 9.48
C VAL A 23 3.19 2.49 10.11
N THR A 24 2.28 1.51 10.24
CA THR A 24 2.62 0.13 10.58
C THR A 24 2.48 -0.78 9.37
N CYS A 25 3.51 -1.57 9.06
CA CYS A 25 3.47 -2.58 8.00
C CYS A 25 3.26 -3.97 8.59
N LEU A 26 2.18 -4.64 8.18
CA LEU A 26 1.89 -6.03 8.57
C LEU A 26 2.04 -6.97 7.38
N LYS A 27 2.50 -8.20 7.65
CA LYS A 27 2.68 -9.25 6.65
C LYS A 27 1.51 -10.22 6.69
N ILE A 28 1.05 -10.66 5.52
CA ILE A 28 0.01 -11.67 5.36
C ILE A 28 0.44 -12.70 4.33
N SER A 29 0.00 -13.95 4.51
CA SER A 29 0.48 -15.09 3.73
C SER A 29 -0.02 -15.04 2.28
N HIS A 30 -1.32 -14.86 2.08
CA HIS A 30 -1.93 -14.85 0.75
C HIS A 30 -3.32 -14.21 0.78
N VAL A 31 -3.65 -13.42 -0.25
CA VAL A 31 -4.99 -12.82 -0.42
C VAL A 31 -5.61 -13.20 -1.77
N GLY A 32 -5.03 -14.16 -2.49
CA GLY A 32 -5.49 -14.51 -3.84
C GLY A 32 -5.09 -13.50 -4.92
N GLY A 33 -5.25 -13.92 -6.18
CA GLY A 33 -4.97 -13.09 -7.34
C GLY A 33 -3.49 -13.08 -7.73
N HIS A 34 -2.93 -14.23 -8.10
CA HIS A 34 -1.57 -14.33 -8.66
C HIS A 34 -1.33 -13.40 -9.85
N LYS A 35 -2.38 -13.11 -10.65
CA LYS A 35 -2.36 -12.10 -11.73
C LYS A 35 -2.04 -10.66 -11.25
N PHE A 36 -2.12 -10.41 -9.95
CA PHE A 36 -1.95 -9.11 -9.31
C PHE A 36 -0.87 -9.12 -8.21
N ALA A 37 0.10 -10.03 -8.29
CA ALA A 37 1.19 -10.13 -7.30
C ALA A 37 1.80 -8.75 -6.97
N GLY A 38 2.16 -8.56 -5.71
CA GLY A 38 2.42 -7.22 -5.15
C GLY A 38 1.13 -6.58 -4.66
N ASN A 39 0.45 -7.25 -3.73
CA ASN A 39 -0.79 -6.77 -3.13
C ASN A 39 -0.46 -5.93 -1.88
N VAL A 40 -1.04 -4.73 -1.78
CA VAL A 40 -0.95 -3.85 -0.61
C VAL A 40 -2.34 -3.38 -0.24
N ILE A 41 -2.74 -3.59 1.01
CA ILE A 41 -4.06 -3.22 1.55
C ILE A 41 -3.85 -2.15 2.60
N ILE A 42 -4.62 -1.07 2.50
CA ILE A 42 -4.47 0.11 3.35
C ILE A 42 -5.65 0.23 4.31
N TYR A 43 -5.38 0.12 5.61
CA TYR A 43 -6.35 0.36 6.68
C TYR A 43 -6.18 1.78 7.27
N PRO A 44 -7.27 2.41 7.77
CA PRO A 44 -8.64 1.89 7.86
C PRO A 44 -9.43 2.00 6.54
N SER A 45 -8.86 2.60 5.48
CA SER A 45 -9.58 2.88 4.23
C SER A 45 -10.12 1.65 3.50
N GLY A 46 -9.61 0.45 3.76
CA GLY A 46 -10.02 -0.77 3.04
C GLY A 46 -9.67 -0.78 1.55
N VAL A 47 -8.84 0.16 1.08
CA VAL A 47 -8.36 0.19 -0.31
C VAL A 47 -7.30 -0.87 -0.52
N TRP A 48 -7.34 -1.55 -1.66
CA TRP A 48 -6.37 -2.55 -2.05
C TRP A 48 -5.79 -2.24 -3.43
N TYR A 49 -4.46 -2.10 -3.49
CA TYR A 49 -3.66 -2.06 -4.70
C TYR A 49 -3.03 -3.41 -5.09
N GLY A 50 -3.01 -3.71 -6.38
CA GLY A 50 -2.29 -4.84 -6.95
C GLY A 50 -1.15 -4.39 -7.86
N ARG A 51 -0.27 -5.32 -8.26
CA ARG A 51 0.89 -5.02 -9.14
C ARG A 51 1.80 -3.93 -8.57
N VAL A 52 1.86 -3.82 -7.25
CA VAL A 52 2.71 -2.84 -6.58
C VAL A 52 4.17 -3.25 -6.73
N LEU A 53 5.00 -2.28 -7.08
CA LEU A 53 6.45 -2.36 -7.18
C LEU A 53 7.06 -1.46 -6.10
N THR A 54 8.34 -1.65 -5.81
CA THR A 54 9.06 -0.86 -4.81
C THR A 54 9.02 0.64 -5.09
N CYS A 55 9.08 1.06 -6.36
CA CYS A 55 8.99 2.46 -6.76
C CYS A 55 7.65 3.14 -6.43
N HIS A 56 6.57 2.36 -6.21
CA HIS A 56 5.27 2.91 -5.83
C HIS A 56 5.15 3.19 -4.32
N ILE A 57 6.04 2.62 -3.49
CA ILE A 57 5.94 2.70 -2.03
C ILE A 57 5.99 4.14 -1.49
N PRO A 58 6.91 5.02 -1.94
CA PRO A 58 6.92 6.42 -1.50
C PRO A 58 5.59 7.13 -1.78
N LEU A 59 5.02 6.90 -2.98
CA LEU A 59 3.77 7.53 -3.39
C LEU A 59 2.58 7.03 -2.55
N ILE A 60 2.49 5.71 -2.31
CA ILE A 60 1.45 5.10 -1.47
C ILE A 60 1.53 5.69 -0.06
N ILE A 61 2.69 5.66 0.58
CA ILE A 61 2.82 6.14 1.96
C ILE A 61 2.46 7.63 2.06
N ASN A 62 2.97 8.46 1.15
CA ASN A 62 2.66 9.89 1.13
C ASN A 62 1.18 10.19 0.87
N ALA A 63 0.53 9.44 -0.02
CA ALA A 63 -0.89 9.63 -0.33
C ALA A 63 -1.78 9.42 0.89
N TYR A 64 -1.47 8.44 1.74
CA TYR A 64 -2.32 8.09 2.88
C TYR A 64 -1.94 8.82 4.15
N ALA A 65 -0.65 8.91 4.48
CA ALA A 65 -0.24 9.57 5.71
C ALA A 65 -0.34 11.10 5.64
N SER A 66 -0.45 11.70 4.44
CA SER A 66 -0.80 13.12 4.27
C SER A 66 -2.25 13.33 3.80
N SER A 67 -3.06 12.26 3.73
CA SER A 67 -4.45 12.30 3.25
C SER A 67 -4.68 12.97 1.88
N SER A 68 -3.67 13.05 1.01
CA SER A 68 -3.71 13.80 -0.25
C SER A 68 -4.54 13.08 -1.33
N SER A 69 -5.60 13.74 -1.83
CA SER A 69 -6.41 13.27 -2.97
C SER A 69 -5.60 13.16 -4.26
N ASP A 70 -4.74 14.13 -4.54
CA ASP A 70 -3.99 14.22 -5.80
C ASP A 70 -3.00 13.07 -5.94
N LEU A 71 -2.39 12.65 -4.82
CA LEU A 71 -1.50 11.49 -4.81
C LEU A 71 -2.29 10.17 -4.95
N LYS A 72 -3.49 10.09 -4.36
CA LYS A 72 -4.39 8.92 -4.53
C LYS A 72 -4.85 8.77 -5.97
N ASP A 73 -5.06 9.88 -6.67
CA ASP A 73 -5.44 9.88 -8.09
C ASP A 73 -4.37 9.26 -8.98
N LYS A 74 -3.09 9.51 -8.68
CA LYS A 74 -1.95 8.88 -9.37
C LYS A 74 -1.88 7.36 -9.14
N LEU A 75 -2.49 6.85 -8.08
CA LEU A 75 -2.51 5.42 -7.73
C LEU A 75 -3.71 4.66 -8.33
N LYS A 76 -4.67 5.35 -8.96
CA LYS A 76 -5.85 4.72 -9.61
C LYS A 76 -5.50 3.55 -10.55
N PRO A 77 -4.42 3.59 -11.37
CA PRO A 77 -4.06 2.46 -12.23
C PRO A 77 -3.69 1.17 -11.48
N LEU A 78 -3.27 1.27 -10.22
CA LEU A 78 -2.93 0.12 -9.37
C LEU A 78 -4.14 -0.39 -8.57
N LEU A 79 -5.25 0.35 -8.60
CA LEU A 79 -6.43 0.03 -7.81
C LEU A 79 -6.97 -1.35 -8.20
N ARG A 80 -7.06 -2.23 -7.21
CA ARG A 80 -7.66 -3.57 -7.37
C ARG A 80 -9.07 -3.61 -6.78
N GLY A 81 -9.30 -2.90 -5.67
CA GLY A 81 -10.62 -2.86 -5.04
C GLY A 81 -10.63 -2.00 -3.80
N HIS A 82 -11.82 -1.89 -3.21
CA HIS A 82 -12.06 -1.15 -1.98
C HIS A 82 -13.17 -1.85 -1.21
N LEU A 83 -12.99 -2.04 0.10
CA LEU A 83 -14.03 -2.59 0.95
C LEU A 83 -15.14 -1.55 1.12
N GLN A 84 -16.29 -1.77 0.49
CA GLN A 84 -17.48 -0.96 0.75
C GLN A 84 -18.08 -1.40 2.09
N THR A 85 -18.11 -0.51 3.07
CA THR A 85 -18.97 -0.70 4.23
C THR A 85 -20.41 -0.53 3.77
N VAL A 86 -21.20 -1.60 3.83
CA VAL A 86 -22.65 -1.50 3.72
C VAL A 86 -23.17 -0.73 4.93
N SER A 87 -23.71 0.47 4.67
CA SER A 87 -24.44 1.28 5.64
C SER A 87 -25.91 0.88 5.66
#